data_AF-A0A1V8UUF5-F1
#
_entry.id   AF-A0A1V8UUF5-F1
#
_cell.length_a   1.000
_cell.length_b   1.000
_cell.length_c   1.000
_cell.angle_alpha   90.00
_cell.angle_beta   90.00
_cell.angle_gamma   90.00
#
_symmetry.space_group_name_H-M   'P 1'
#
loop_
_entity.id
_entity.type
_entity.pdbx_description
1 polymer ?
#
loop_
_entity_poly.entity_id
_entity_poly.type
_entity_poly.pdbx_seq_one_letter_code
_entity_poly.pdbx_strand_id
1 'polypeptide(L)'
;MAGFKSFGLGLCFLLLHTTISSATPSTPTLDLELLPQPPFIAARDAVVPLTLKLVNGLPSNNVYAYITTADLQTNQSILVTSTGAKLVPSPAKLYVPERVPSDCGILLGAPGVTTSVPVDFPLSNARVYFAAGEMEFWAIRTEDSYSLTNPSCESGKSGFIEVNQGADGMVWANPSFVDYVGLASPFELKSKTDNMTIESMPADGAARVCQRLKTAEETSAFPWSSLCKHDDKGAVYQVASPMHGNATLFNGYWNTTIDAVWNLIAKDGITFDLQSIAYGNVTCRMDADSSTMICDGISQPFSKPLSDHIWGCVGGPFTGANNAHGHIGSRLCAAFHRGTLLLPGGMCQPSQPASMYYQTGQIFNEYAKAVHAVSQDGRGYALSVDDVKAAIMGPEVAGLVGMKDVTELTIFVGGRAGQGTGPVASPSPYTAVASSPAILSLGSSANSASTPTAYSSIVTTPASPSAADSTIKSSTGASTPSPATLTLSMQDKGGEHTLAASEILTKPVNGGAMRTSWVTVTKVETAIVVQTTTVMVSAP
;
A
#
# COMPACT_ATOMS: atom_id res chain seq x y z
N MET A 1 -35.66 74.98 -69.14
CA MET A 1 -35.36 73.59 -69.56
C MET A 1 -35.29 72.73 -68.30
N ALA A 2 -36.08 71.64 -68.27
CA ALA A 2 -36.05 70.43 -67.43
C ALA A 2 -35.71 70.55 -65.93
N GLY A 3 -36.38 69.90 -64.98
CA GLY A 3 -37.25 68.72 -65.03
C GLY A 3 -37.11 67.96 -63.69
N PHE A 4 -38.22 67.44 -63.18
CA PHE A 4 -38.50 66.91 -61.84
C PHE A 4 -38.00 65.48 -61.53
N LYS A 5 -38.08 65.11 -60.22
CA LYS A 5 -38.24 63.79 -59.51
C LYS A 5 -37.04 63.40 -58.62
N SER A 6 -37.09 63.08 -57.31
CA SER A 6 -38.04 62.54 -56.30
C SER A 6 -38.12 61.00 -56.13
N PHE A 7 -38.10 60.58 -54.84
CA PHE A 7 -38.29 59.25 -54.17
C PHE A 7 -37.15 58.21 -54.33
N GLY A 8 -36.84 57.33 -53.36
CA GLY A 8 -37.46 56.94 -52.09
C GLY A 8 -36.74 55.72 -51.45
N LEU A 9 -37.09 55.45 -50.19
CA LEU A 9 -36.53 54.50 -49.20
C LEU A 9 -36.27 53.05 -49.66
N GLY A 10 -35.17 52.47 -49.13
CA GLY A 10 -34.92 51.02 -49.08
C GLY A 10 -34.54 50.57 -47.66
N LEU A 11 -35.33 49.65 -47.12
CA LEU A 11 -35.36 49.13 -45.75
C LEU A 11 -34.06 48.38 -45.36
N CYS A 12 -33.48 48.70 -44.21
CA CYS A 12 -32.32 48.00 -43.64
C CYS A 12 -32.80 46.91 -42.65
N PHE A 13 -32.69 45.63 -43.01
CA PHE A 13 -32.89 44.52 -42.08
C PHE A 13 -31.55 44.17 -41.41
N LEU A 14 -31.41 44.50 -40.12
CA LEU A 14 -30.30 44.09 -39.28
C LEU A 14 -30.58 42.66 -38.78
N LEU A 15 -29.93 41.65 -39.37
CA LEU A 15 -29.93 40.28 -38.85
C LEU A 15 -28.89 40.16 -37.73
N LEU A 16 -29.34 40.32 -36.49
CA LEU A 16 -28.58 40.02 -35.29
C LEU A 16 -28.29 38.51 -35.26
N HIS A 17 -27.05 38.10 -35.58
CA HIS A 17 -26.59 36.74 -35.32
C HIS A 17 -26.17 36.65 -33.85
N THR A 18 -27.12 36.33 -32.98
CA THR A 18 -26.83 35.83 -31.63
C THR A 18 -26.20 34.44 -31.77
N THR A 19 -24.88 34.37 -31.68
CA THR A 19 -24.19 33.10 -31.43
C THR A 19 -24.53 32.65 -30.03
N ILE A 20 -25.57 31.85 -29.88
CA ILE A 20 -25.79 31.03 -28.69
C ILE A 20 -24.67 29.98 -28.72
N SER A 21 -23.63 30.20 -27.93
CA SER A 21 -22.65 29.17 -27.62
C SER A 21 -23.37 28.13 -26.77
N SER A 22 -24.03 27.17 -27.42
CA SER A 22 -24.52 25.96 -26.75
C SER A 22 -23.29 25.22 -26.23
N ALA A 23 -23.01 25.35 -24.94
CA ALA A 23 -22.11 24.43 -24.26
C ALA A 23 -22.61 23.02 -24.57
N THR A 24 -21.79 22.23 -25.27
CA THR A 24 -21.96 20.78 -25.29
C THR A 24 -22.04 20.32 -23.83
N PRO A 25 -23.10 19.62 -23.40
CA PRO A 25 -23.11 19.05 -22.08
C PRO A 25 -21.88 18.14 -21.99
N SER A 26 -20.94 18.50 -21.11
CA SER A 26 -19.95 17.56 -20.63
C SER A 26 -20.72 16.33 -20.22
N THR A 27 -20.43 15.18 -20.83
CA THR A 27 -20.95 13.90 -20.35
C THR A 27 -20.64 13.88 -18.86
N PRO A 28 -21.65 13.86 -17.96
CA PRO A 28 -21.36 13.84 -16.54
C PRO A 28 -20.49 12.60 -16.32
N THR A 29 -19.24 12.81 -15.89
CA THR A 29 -18.50 11.74 -15.24
C THR A 29 -19.43 11.25 -14.15
N LEU A 30 -19.79 9.96 -14.21
CA LEU A 30 -20.59 9.31 -13.18
C LEU A 30 -19.71 9.25 -11.92
N ASP A 31 -19.56 10.38 -11.24
CA ASP A 31 -19.01 10.43 -9.90
C ASP A 31 -20.04 9.78 -8.97
N LEU A 32 -19.57 8.98 -8.01
CA LEU A 32 -20.40 8.36 -7.00
C LEU A 32 -21.05 9.43 -6.11
N GLU A 33 -22.35 9.33 -5.84
CA GLU A 33 -22.97 10.17 -4.83
C GLU A 33 -22.67 9.62 -3.44
N LEU A 34 -21.80 10.29 -2.68
CA LEU A 34 -21.45 9.87 -1.34
C LEU A 34 -22.67 9.89 -0.41
N LEU A 35 -22.87 8.79 0.32
CA LEU A 35 -24.02 8.68 1.19
C LEU A 35 -23.83 9.52 2.46
N PRO A 36 -24.88 10.24 2.92
CA PRO A 36 -24.85 10.94 4.20
C PRO A 36 -24.58 9.93 5.34
N GLN A 37 -24.03 10.46 6.44
CA GLN A 37 -23.29 9.74 7.48
C GLN A 37 -23.74 8.29 7.76
N PRO A 38 -22.79 7.36 7.97
CA PRO A 38 -23.13 6.03 8.47
C PRO A 38 -23.91 6.18 9.79
N PRO A 39 -24.87 5.28 10.09
CA PRO A 39 -25.27 5.12 11.46
C PRO A 39 -24.04 4.59 12.21
N PHE A 40 -23.31 5.46 12.91
CA PHE A 40 -22.23 5.06 13.80
C PHE A 40 -22.83 4.29 14.99
N ILE A 41 -23.38 3.09 14.77
CA ILE A 41 -23.87 2.21 15.83
C ILE A 41 -22.71 1.32 16.28
N ALA A 42 -21.56 1.93 16.53
CA ALA A 42 -20.54 1.32 17.39
C ALA A 42 -19.77 2.46 18.04
N ALA A 43 -20.47 3.27 18.84
CA ALA A 43 -19.82 3.85 20.00
C ALA A 43 -19.25 2.66 20.78
N ARG A 44 -17.95 2.38 20.64
CA ARG A 44 -17.25 1.66 21.69
C ARG A 44 -17.47 2.48 22.95
N ASP A 45 -17.82 1.83 24.05
CA ASP A 45 -18.03 2.51 25.35
C ASP A 45 -16.79 3.34 25.80
N ALA A 46 -15.67 3.24 25.10
CA ALA A 46 -14.44 4.02 25.27
C ALA A 46 -13.82 4.51 23.93
N VAL A 47 -14.57 5.19 23.05
CA VAL A 47 -13.91 5.99 21.99
C VAL A 47 -13.23 7.18 22.67
N VAL A 48 -11.89 7.17 22.71
CA VAL A 48 -11.11 8.38 23.03
C VAL A 48 -11.20 9.29 21.81
N PRO A 49 -11.85 10.47 21.90
CA PRO A 49 -11.95 11.38 20.77
C PRO A 49 -10.56 11.76 20.29
N LEU A 50 -10.33 11.60 18.99
CA LEU A 50 -9.06 11.89 18.34
C LEU A 50 -9.20 13.14 17.48
N THR A 51 -8.29 14.08 17.62
CA THR A 51 -8.16 15.20 16.66
C THR A 51 -6.96 14.96 15.78
N LEU A 52 -7.19 14.90 14.47
CA LEU A 52 -6.11 14.95 13.49
C LEU A 52 -5.73 16.42 13.24
N LYS A 53 -4.46 16.76 13.41
CA LYS A 53 -3.92 18.09 13.09
C LYS A 53 -3.04 17.99 11.87
N LEU A 54 -3.47 18.58 10.77
CA LEU A 54 -2.80 18.54 9.49
C LEU A 54 -2.06 19.86 9.28
N VAL A 55 -0.74 19.84 9.40
CA VAL A 55 0.10 21.04 9.27
C VAL A 55 0.65 21.11 7.86
N ASN A 56 0.36 22.19 7.13
CA ASN A 56 0.90 22.38 5.79
C ASN A 56 2.38 22.77 5.83
N GLY A 57 3.28 21.85 5.52
CA GLY A 57 4.72 22.10 5.41
C GLY A 57 5.20 22.53 4.03
N LEU A 58 4.32 22.51 3.02
CA LEU A 58 4.67 22.86 1.64
C LEU A 58 4.59 24.36 1.39
N PRO A 59 5.41 24.92 0.48
CA PRO A 59 5.36 26.32 0.08
C PRO A 59 4.23 26.58 -0.94
N SER A 60 3.01 26.12 -0.64
CA SER A 60 1.83 26.22 -1.51
C SER A 60 0.56 26.27 -0.68
N ASN A 61 -0.43 27.03 -1.13
CA ASN A 61 -1.79 27.01 -0.57
C ASN A 61 -2.67 25.91 -1.21
N ASN A 62 -2.17 25.27 -2.27
CA ASN A 62 -2.86 24.23 -3.02
C ASN A 62 -2.42 22.85 -2.53
N VAL A 63 -2.83 22.50 -1.31
CA VAL A 63 -2.45 21.26 -0.63
C VAL A 63 -3.70 20.65 0.00
N TYR A 64 -3.95 19.38 -0.32
CA TYR A 64 -5.14 18.67 0.11
C TYR A 64 -4.77 17.46 0.94
N ALA A 65 -5.64 17.11 1.88
CA ALA A 65 -5.61 15.84 2.59
C ALA A 65 -6.90 15.06 2.41
N TYR A 66 -6.81 13.74 2.52
CA TYR A 66 -7.93 12.81 2.38
C TYR A 66 -7.76 11.72 3.43
N ILE A 67 -8.81 11.48 4.22
CA ILE A 67 -8.76 10.46 5.28
C ILE A 67 -9.74 9.36 4.89
N THR A 68 -9.22 8.16 4.65
CA THR A 68 -10.02 6.97 4.40
C THR A 68 -10.03 6.09 5.64
N THR A 69 -11.13 5.44 5.94
CA THR A 69 -11.25 4.42 7.01
C THR A 69 -12.32 3.40 6.61
N ALA A 70 -12.51 2.35 7.39
CA ALA A 70 -13.62 1.43 7.25
C ALA A 70 -14.60 1.52 8.43
N ASP A 71 -15.88 1.32 8.14
CA ASP A 71 -16.88 1.05 9.16
C ASP A 71 -16.64 -0.33 9.79
N LEU A 72 -16.57 -0.41 11.12
CA LEU A 72 -16.20 -1.64 11.82
C LEU A 72 -17.25 -2.76 11.72
N GLN A 73 -18.50 -2.46 11.36
CA GLN A 73 -19.57 -3.46 11.29
C GLN A 73 -19.76 -3.99 9.88
N THR A 74 -19.82 -3.07 8.93
CA THR A 74 -20.12 -3.35 7.53
C THR A 74 -18.88 -3.52 6.66
N ASN A 75 -17.71 -3.13 7.18
CA ASN A 75 -16.45 -3.02 6.44
C ASN A 75 -16.53 -2.05 5.23
N GLN A 76 -17.56 -1.20 5.19
CA GLN A 76 -17.76 -0.19 4.16
C GLN A 76 -16.70 0.91 4.26
N SER A 77 -16.11 1.30 3.13
CA SER A 77 -15.18 2.42 3.09
C SER A 77 -15.89 3.74 3.45
N ILE A 78 -15.23 4.54 4.27
CA ILE A 78 -15.60 5.89 4.68
C ILE A 78 -14.53 6.86 4.18
N LEU A 79 -14.97 7.99 3.65
CA LEU A 79 -14.12 9.14 3.34
C LEU A 79 -14.48 10.29 4.28
N VAL A 80 -13.49 10.83 5.02
CA VAL A 80 -13.67 12.03 5.83
C VAL A 80 -13.38 13.24 4.97
N THR A 81 -14.41 14.06 4.78
CA THR A 81 -14.37 15.29 3.97
C THR A 81 -14.35 16.52 4.88
N SER A 82 -14.17 17.71 4.29
CA SER A 82 -14.32 18.99 4.99
C SER A 82 -15.72 19.19 5.62
N THR A 83 -16.73 18.46 5.14
CA THR A 83 -18.12 18.49 5.64
C THR A 83 -18.46 17.32 6.56
N GLY A 84 -17.47 16.52 6.95
CA GLY A 84 -17.61 15.34 7.81
C GLY A 84 -17.44 14.02 7.06
N ALA A 85 -17.57 12.92 7.81
CA ALA A 85 -17.47 11.55 7.29
C ALA A 85 -18.64 11.18 6.39
N LYS A 86 -18.34 10.47 5.30
CA LYS A 86 -19.30 10.01 4.30
C LYS A 86 -19.00 8.55 3.94
N LEU A 87 -20.04 7.75 3.69
CA LEU A 87 -19.85 6.40 3.18
C LEU A 87 -19.61 6.43 1.67
N VAL A 88 -18.66 5.62 1.21
CA VAL A 88 -18.45 5.35 -0.21
C VAL A 88 -19.46 4.29 -0.63
N PRO A 89 -20.43 4.61 -1.50
CA PRO A 89 -21.39 3.62 -1.97
C PRO A 89 -20.70 2.55 -2.83
N SER A 90 -21.34 1.38 -2.90
CA SER A 90 -20.94 0.33 -3.83
C SER A 90 -21.10 0.83 -5.28
N PRO A 91 -20.06 0.71 -6.13
CA PRO A 91 -20.18 0.94 -7.57
C PRO A 91 -21.34 0.18 -8.21
N ALA A 92 -22.04 0.81 -9.15
CA ALA A 92 -23.18 0.22 -9.84
C ALA A 92 -22.78 -0.98 -10.71
N LYS A 93 -21.60 -0.94 -11.34
CA LYS A 93 -21.14 -2.00 -12.24
C LYS A 93 -20.07 -2.89 -11.60
N LEU A 94 -20.13 -4.19 -11.91
CA LEU A 94 -19.10 -5.16 -11.54
C LEU A 94 -17.83 -4.92 -12.39
N TYR A 95 -16.68 -4.93 -11.74
CA TYR A 95 -15.34 -4.81 -12.31
C TYR A 95 -15.08 -3.54 -13.12
N VAL A 96 -15.92 -2.52 -12.97
CA VAL A 96 -15.73 -1.21 -13.59
C VAL A 96 -15.46 -0.20 -12.47
N PRO A 97 -14.26 0.41 -12.42
CA PRO A 97 -13.98 1.48 -11.49
C PRO A 97 -14.93 2.67 -11.70
N GLU A 98 -15.51 3.16 -10.61
CA GLU A 98 -16.34 4.36 -10.58
C GLU A 98 -15.63 5.43 -9.74
N ARG A 99 -15.60 6.66 -10.24
CA ARG A 99 -14.85 7.75 -9.61
C ARG A 99 -15.56 8.22 -8.35
N VAL A 100 -14.80 8.51 -7.31
CA VAL A 100 -15.30 9.17 -6.10
C VAL A 100 -15.19 10.70 -6.32
N PRO A 101 -16.20 11.51 -5.95
CA PRO A 101 -16.21 12.95 -6.20
C PRO A 101 -14.92 13.66 -5.75
N SER A 102 -14.41 14.56 -6.59
CA SER A 102 -13.14 15.29 -6.35
C SER A 102 -13.20 16.32 -5.23
N ASP A 103 -14.39 16.85 -4.93
CA ASP A 103 -14.60 17.91 -3.93
C ASP A 103 -14.50 17.42 -2.47
N CYS A 104 -14.12 16.16 -2.27
CA CYS A 104 -14.02 15.53 -0.96
C CYS A 104 -12.73 15.88 -0.20
N GLY A 105 -11.76 16.54 -0.84
CA GLY A 105 -10.48 16.88 -0.23
C GLY A 105 -10.58 17.95 0.87
N ILE A 106 -9.74 17.83 1.88
CA ILE A 106 -9.57 18.81 2.97
C ILE A 106 -8.43 19.74 2.59
N LEU A 107 -8.73 21.00 2.27
CA LEU A 107 -7.73 22.02 1.95
C LEU A 107 -6.93 22.44 3.20
N LEU A 108 -5.60 22.40 3.15
CA LEU A 108 -4.72 22.64 4.32
C LEU A 108 -4.31 24.10 4.56
N GLY A 109 -4.80 25.04 3.74
CA GLY A 109 -4.50 26.46 3.89
C GLY A 109 -3.05 26.83 3.55
N ALA A 110 -2.57 27.96 4.07
CA ALA A 110 -1.24 28.50 3.76
C ALA A 110 -0.09 27.73 4.45
N PRO A 111 1.17 27.88 4.00
CA PRO A 111 2.31 27.25 4.65
C PRO A 111 2.36 27.56 6.16
N GLY A 112 2.58 26.52 6.97
CA GLY A 112 2.61 26.56 8.44
C GLY A 112 1.24 26.57 9.12
N VAL A 113 0.13 26.64 8.36
CA VAL A 113 -1.23 26.57 8.92
C VAL A 113 -1.56 25.13 9.32
N THR A 114 -2.28 25.01 10.44
CA THR A 114 -2.84 23.75 10.92
C THR A 114 -4.33 23.70 10.63
N THR A 115 -4.77 22.65 9.93
CA THR A 115 -6.18 22.28 9.80
C THR A 115 -6.51 21.16 10.76
N SER A 116 -7.47 21.39 11.67
CA SER A 116 -7.90 20.39 12.65
C SER A 116 -9.13 19.63 12.15
N VAL A 117 -9.07 18.30 12.19
CA VAL A 117 -10.16 17.40 11.81
C VAL A 117 -10.51 16.55 13.03
N PRO A 118 -11.61 16.86 13.74
CA PRO A 118 -12.08 16.00 14.83
C PRO A 118 -12.64 14.70 14.26
N VAL A 119 -12.27 13.58 14.88
CA VAL A 119 -12.75 12.24 14.55
C VAL A 119 -13.37 11.65 15.82
N ASP A 120 -14.69 11.47 15.80
CA ASP A 120 -15.52 10.99 16.92
C ASP A 120 -15.89 9.51 16.80
N PHE A 121 -15.27 8.79 15.88
CA PHE A 121 -15.41 7.36 15.65
C PHE A 121 -14.03 6.69 15.56
N PRO A 122 -13.92 5.37 15.84
CA PRO A 122 -12.65 4.68 15.73
C PRO A 122 -12.16 4.62 14.28
N LEU A 123 -10.88 4.91 14.08
CA LEU A 123 -10.20 4.71 12.81
C LEU A 123 -9.84 3.22 12.65
N SER A 124 -10.29 2.61 11.56
CA SER A 124 -10.01 1.21 11.23
C SER A 124 -9.46 1.10 9.82
N ASN A 125 -8.29 0.51 9.66
CA ASN A 125 -7.56 0.45 8.39
C ASN A 125 -7.46 1.84 7.75
N ALA A 126 -7.19 2.87 8.57
CA ALA A 126 -7.27 4.23 8.10
C ALA A 126 -5.98 4.67 7.42
N ARG A 127 -6.14 5.52 6.41
CA ARG A 127 -5.03 6.18 5.72
C ARG A 127 -5.30 7.67 5.67
N VAL A 128 -4.27 8.46 6.00
CA VAL A 128 -4.30 9.91 5.83
C VAL A 128 -3.38 10.24 4.66
N TYR A 129 -3.97 10.41 3.48
CA TYR A 129 -3.29 10.85 2.28
C TYR A 129 -3.17 12.37 2.25
N PHE A 130 -2.14 12.86 1.58
CA PHE A 130 -1.95 14.28 1.29
C PHE A 130 -1.23 14.46 -0.05
N ALA A 131 -1.55 15.56 -0.74
CA ALA A 131 -0.99 15.85 -2.06
C ALA A 131 -0.82 17.35 -2.30
N ALA A 132 0.15 17.71 -3.15
CA ALA A 132 0.21 19.02 -3.76
C ALA A 132 -0.75 19.06 -4.96
N GLY A 133 -1.87 19.76 -4.79
CA GLY A 133 -3.04 19.65 -5.67
C GLY A 133 -4.02 18.56 -5.21
N GLU A 134 -5.08 18.38 -5.99
CA GLU A 134 -6.12 17.38 -5.72
C GLU A 134 -5.65 15.97 -6.12
N MET A 135 -6.17 14.97 -5.41
CA MET A 135 -5.94 13.57 -5.69
C MET A 135 -7.25 12.88 -6.04
N GLU A 136 -7.20 11.94 -6.99
CA GLU A 136 -8.38 11.19 -7.41
C GLU A 136 -8.51 9.87 -6.65
N PHE A 137 -9.76 9.50 -6.37
CA PHE A 137 -10.12 8.25 -5.74
C PHE A 137 -11.14 7.53 -6.62
N TRP A 138 -11.08 6.20 -6.60
CA TRP A 138 -11.97 5.34 -7.37
C TRP A 138 -12.45 4.22 -6.46
N ALA A 139 -13.67 3.74 -6.67
CA ALA A 139 -14.16 2.53 -6.02
C ALA A 139 -14.42 1.46 -7.07
N ILE A 140 -14.20 0.20 -6.71
CA ILE A 140 -14.47 -0.95 -7.56
C ILE A 140 -15.30 -1.97 -6.80
N ARG A 141 -16.25 -2.60 -7.50
CA ARG A 141 -17.04 -3.72 -7.00
C ARG A 141 -16.71 -5.00 -7.77
N THR A 142 -16.61 -6.10 -7.05
CA THR A 142 -16.52 -7.48 -7.51
C THR A 142 -17.82 -8.23 -7.15
N GLU A 143 -17.94 -9.50 -7.51
CA GLU A 143 -19.11 -10.30 -7.13
C GLU A 143 -19.29 -10.41 -5.60
N ASP A 144 -18.18 -10.53 -4.87
CA ASP A 144 -18.20 -10.84 -3.43
C ASP A 144 -17.88 -9.64 -2.52
N SER A 145 -17.40 -8.53 -3.09
CA SER A 145 -16.94 -7.38 -2.31
C SER A 145 -16.93 -6.08 -3.12
N TYR A 146 -16.86 -4.93 -2.45
CA TYR A 146 -16.44 -3.68 -3.06
C TYR A 146 -15.44 -2.98 -2.15
N SER A 147 -14.63 -2.10 -2.73
CA SER A 147 -13.61 -1.38 -1.99
C SER A 147 -13.29 -0.05 -2.65
N LEU A 148 -12.96 0.94 -1.82
CA LEU A 148 -12.24 2.13 -2.26
C LEU A 148 -10.82 1.70 -2.66
N THR A 149 -10.43 2.01 -3.90
CA THR A 149 -9.08 1.74 -4.39
C THR A 149 -8.08 2.67 -3.71
N ASN A 150 -6.91 2.13 -3.42
CA ASN A 150 -5.80 2.95 -2.96
C ASN A 150 -5.27 3.80 -4.13
N PRO A 151 -5.02 5.10 -3.93
CA PRO A 151 -4.34 5.94 -4.90
C PRO A 151 -3.01 5.30 -5.32
N SER A 152 -2.79 5.21 -6.63
CA SER A 152 -1.56 4.64 -7.17
C SER A 152 -0.36 5.56 -6.99
N CYS A 153 0.85 5.05 -7.22
CA CYS A 153 2.06 5.87 -7.33
C CYS A 153 2.00 6.87 -8.50
N GLU A 154 1.02 6.81 -9.40
CA GLU A 154 0.81 7.80 -10.47
C GLU A 154 -0.01 9.03 -10.03
N SER A 155 -0.45 9.08 -8.77
CA SER A 155 -1.33 10.15 -8.24
C SER A 155 -0.63 11.50 -8.02
N GLY A 156 0.51 11.74 -8.67
CA GLY A 156 1.27 12.99 -8.60
C GLY A 156 2.16 13.10 -7.36
N LYS A 157 2.31 14.35 -6.86
CA LYS A 157 3.15 14.66 -5.69
C LYS A 157 2.35 14.42 -4.40
N SER A 158 2.33 13.17 -3.93
CA SER A 158 1.53 12.72 -2.79
C SER A 158 2.37 12.01 -1.72
N GLY A 159 1.76 11.72 -0.58
CA GLY A 159 2.26 10.83 0.47
C GLY A 159 1.12 10.42 1.39
N PHE A 160 1.38 9.49 2.31
CA PHE A 160 0.37 9.07 3.28
C PHE A 160 1.00 8.47 4.55
N ILE A 161 0.20 8.43 5.61
CA ILE A 161 0.46 7.60 6.80
C ILE A 161 -0.71 6.65 7.03
N GLU A 162 -0.44 5.54 7.72
CA GLU A 162 -1.45 4.56 8.13
C GLU A 162 -1.75 4.73 9.63
N VAL A 163 -3.02 4.60 10.00
CA VAL A 163 -3.51 4.81 11.37
C VAL A 163 -4.59 3.80 11.70
N ASN A 164 -4.56 3.26 12.91
CA ASN A 164 -5.60 2.37 13.42
C ASN A 164 -5.84 2.60 14.92
N GLN A 165 -7.10 2.60 15.34
CA GLN A 165 -7.50 2.68 16.75
C GLN A 165 -8.14 1.37 17.21
N GLY A 166 -7.44 0.68 18.11
CA GLY A 166 -7.88 -0.55 18.76
C GLY A 166 -9.06 -0.35 19.72
N ALA A 167 -9.68 -1.46 20.13
CA ALA A 167 -10.82 -1.46 21.05
C ALA A 167 -10.47 -1.02 22.47
N ASP A 168 -9.21 -1.23 22.80
CA ASP A 168 -8.53 -0.95 24.04
C ASP A 168 -8.02 0.50 24.13
N GLY A 169 -8.35 1.36 23.17
CA GLY A 169 -7.90 2.76 23.11
C GLY A 169 -6.47 2.93 22.59
N MET A 170 -5.89 1.87 22.03
CA MET A 170 -4.52 1.85 21.52
C MET A 170 -4.51 2.41 20.08
N VAL A 171 -3.79 3.51 19.82
CA VAL A 171 -3.58 4.05 18.47
C VAL A 171 -2.23 3.62 17.90
N TRP A 172 -2.29 2.90 16.78
CA TRP A 172 -1.15 2.52 15.98
C TRP A 172 -1.01 3.46 14.79
N ALA A 173 0.21 3.91 14.50
CA ALA A 173 0.50 4.73 13.33
C ALA A 173 1.89 4.44 12.76
N ASN A 174 2.04 4.56 11.44
CA ASN A 174 3.31 4.42 10.75
C ASN A 174 3.40 5.34 9.53
N PRO A 175 4.61 5.82 9.18
CA PRO A 175 4.85 6.28 7.82
C PRO A 175 4.75 5.07 6.89
N SER A 176 4.30 5.25 5.65
CA SER A 176 4.21 4.12 4.71
C SER A 176 4.97 4.44 3.43
N PHE A 177 6.02 3.67 3.20
CA PHE A 177 6.85 3.70 2.00
C PHE A 177 6.82 2.35 1.27
N VAL A 178 5.85 1.49 1.62
CA VAL A 178 5.67 0.17 0.99
C VAL A 178 5.36 0.32 -0.50
N ASP A 179 4.59 1.35 -0.86
CA ASP A 179 4.22 1.64 -2.25
C ASP A 179 5.18 2.62 -2.91
N TYR A 180 5.54 3.71 -2.23
CA TYR A 180 6.44 4.74 -2.75
C TYR A 180 6.95 5.68 -1.65
N VAL A 181 8.09 6.32 -1.90
CA VAL A 181 8.53 7.53 -1.18
C VAL A 181 8.04 8.75 -1.94
N GLY A 182 7.20 9.56 -1.31
CA GLY A 182 6.69 10.80 -1.88
C GLY A 182 6.93 12.00 -0.97
N LEU A 183 5.88 12.79 -0.72
CA LEU A 183 5.91 13.87 0.24
C LEU A 183 6.26 13.37 1.65
N ALA A 184 7.15 14.08 2.34
CA ALA A 184 7.55 13.75 3.71
C ALA A 184 6.36 13.79 4.68
N SER A 185 6.39 12.91 5.67
CA SER A 185 5.28 12.67 6.58
C SER A 185 5.68 12.51 8.06
N PRO A 186 6.48 13.41 8.67
CA PRO A 186 6.69 13.37 10.11
C PRO A 186 5.35 13.48 10.84
N PHE A 187 5.22 12.81 11.98
CA PHE A 187 4.02 12.90 12.80
C PHE A 187 4.28 12.70 14.30
N GLU A 188 3.31 13.14 15.09
CA GLU A 188 3.32 13.09 16.55
C GLU A 188 2.01 12.51 17.08
N LEU A 189 2.11 11.58 18.01
CA LEU A 189 0.99 11.03 18.79
C LEU A 189 1.06 11.59 20.21
N LYS A 190 -0.04 12.18 20.68
CA LYS A 190 -0.12 12.80 22.00
C LYS A 190 -1.31 12.27 22.79
N SER A 191 -1.04 11.83 24.02
CA SER A 191 -2.05 11.54 25.04
C SER A 191 -2.02 12.60 26.15
N LYS A 192 -2.72 12.36 27.26
CA LYS A 192 -2.64 13.23 28.45
C LYS A 192 -1.28 13.17 29.14
N THR A 193 -0.62 12.01 29.10
CA THR A 193 0.60 11.71 29.87
C THR A 193 1.84 11.60 29.00
N ASP A 194 1.68 11.29 27.71
CA ASP A 194 2.77 10.88 26.83
C ASP A 194 2.72 11.58 25.47
N ASN A 195 3.88 11.64 24.83
CA ASN A 195 4.06 12.07 23.44
C ASN A 195 5.07 11.15 22.74
N MET A 196 4.79 10.78 21.49
CA MET A 196 5.70 10.02 20.63
C MET A 196 5.83 10.72 19.29
N THR A 197 7.03 10.70 18.75
CA THR A 197 7.35 11.35 17.48
C THR A 197 8.01 10.36 16.52
N ILE A 198 7.57 10.43 15.26
CA ILE A 198 8.25 9.85 14.11
C ILE A 198 8.77 10.98 13.24
N GLU A 199 10.09 11.05 13.05
CA GLU A 199 10.69 12.12 12.24
C GLU A 199 10.56 11.83 10.74
N SER A 200 10.41 10.56 10.35
CA SER A 200 10.16 10.14 8.96
C SER A 200 11.22 10.69 7.99
N MET A 201 10.83 10.91 6.73
CA MET A 201 11.66 11.48 5.67
C MET A 201 11.90 12.98 5.85
N PRO A 202 13.08 13.51 5.45
CA PRO A 202 13.24 14.94 5.22
C PRO A 202 12.43 15.40 3.99
N ALA A 203 12.22 16.70 3.84
CA ALA A 203 11.41 17.26 2.75
C ALA A 203 11.94 16.92 1.34
N ASP A 204 13.25 16.71 1.18
CA ASP A 204 13.92 16.25 -0.04
C ASP A 204 14.14 14.73 -0.08
N GLY A 205 13.41 13.97 0.75
CA GLY A 205 13.58 12.52 0.94
C GLY A 205 13.53 11.72 -0.35
N ALA A 206 12.53 11.95 -1.21
CA ALA A 206 12.41 11.25 -2.49
C ALA A 206 13.65 11.47 -3.38
N ALA A 207 14.19 12.69 -3.45
CA ALA A 207 15.40 12.99 -4.21
C ALA A 207 16.64 12.27 -3.64
N ARG A 208 16.78 12.22 -2.31
CA ARG A 208 17.89 11.50 -1.66
C ARG A 208 17.80 9.99 -1.85
N VAL A 209 16.60 9.42 -1.73
CA VAL A 209 16.37 8.00 -2.01
C VAL A 209 16.73 7.70 -3.47
N CYS A 210 16.28 8.52 -4.41
CA CYS A 210 16.64 8.35 -5.82
C CYS A 210 18.15 8.40 -6.06
N GLN A 211 18.86 9.34 -5.42
CA GLN A 211 20.32 9.42 -5.51
C GLN A 211 21.02 8.15 -4.99
N ARG A 212 20.53 7.57 -3.89
CA ARG A 212 21.04 6.30 -3.36
C ARG A 212 20.77 5.14 -4.32
N LEU A 213 19.59 5.07 -4.91
CA LEU A 213 19.25 4.06 -5.91
C LEU A 213 20.13 4.16 -7.16
N LYS A 214 20.41 5.39 -7.62
CA LYS A 214 21.38 5.62 -8.71
C LYS A 214 22.77 5.09 -8.36
N THR A 215 23.21 5.28 -7.12
CA THR A 215 24.50 4.73 -6.65
C THR A 215 24.47 3.20 -6.58
N ALA A 216 23.35 2.60 -6.16
CA ALA A 216 23.19 1.14 -6.11
C ALA A 216 23.22 0.50 -7.51
N GLU A 217 22.64 1.17 -8.51
CA GLU A 217 22.65 0.75 -9.91
C GLU A 217 24.08 0.64 -10.48
N GLU A 218 24.98 1.54 -10.08
CA GLU A 218 26.40 1.50 -10.49
C GLU A 218 27.12 0.21 -10.05
N THR A 219 26.63 -0.47 -8.99
CA THR A 219 27.28 -1.67 -8.43
C THR A 219 26.55 -2.98 -8.73
N SER A 220 25.21 -2.94 -8.87
CA SER A 220 24.37 -4.12 -9.05
C SER A 220 24.04 -4.44 -10.51
N ALA A 221 24.22 -3.49 -11.43
CA ALA A 221 23.77 -3.57 -12.83
C ALA A 221 22.26 -3.76 -13.01
N PHE A 222 21.45 -3.57 -11.95
CA PHE A 222 19.99 -3.50 -12.03
C PHE A 222 19.53 -2.03 -12.07
N PRO A 223 18.48 -1.71 -12.84
CA PRO A 223 18.07 -0.34 -13.15
C PRO A 223 17.29 0.34 -12.00
N TRP A 224 17.84 0.37 -10.80
CA TRP A 224 17.20 0.90 -9.59
C TRP A 224 16.72 2.34 -9.72
N SER A 225 17.46 3.19 -10.45
CA SER A 225 17.06 4.59 -10.66
C SER A 225 15.82 4.75 -11.54
N SER A 226 15.39 3.70 -12.26
CA SER A 226 14.14 3.69 -13.04
C SER A 226 12.88 3.75 -12.17
N LEU A 227 13.01 3.53 -10.86
CA LEU A 227 11.93 3.73 -9.89
C LEU A 227 11.65 5.20 -9.59
N CYS A 228 12.55 6.11 -9.96
CA CYS A 228 12.43 7.54 -9.67
C CYS A 228 11.51 8.25 -10.67
N LYS A 229 10.53 8.99 -10.16
CA LYS A 229 9.62 9.83 -10.96
C LYS A 229 10.05 11.28 -10.90
N HIS A 230 10.08 11.91 -12.08
CA HIS A 230 10.55 13.27 -12.28
C HIS A 230 9.43 14.14 -12.84
N ASP A 231 9.36 15.40 -12.39
CA ASP A 231 8.45 16.37 -12.98
C ASP A 231 9.02 16.95 -14.30
N ASP A 232 8.25 17.79 -14.98
CA ASP A 232 8.63 18.40 -16.26
C ASP A 232 9.92 19.24 -16.18
N LYS A 233 10.36 19.62 -14.97
CA LYS A 233 11.61 20.36 -14.72
C LYS A 233 12.77 19.44 -14.37
N GLY A 234 12.55 18.12 -14.34
CA GLY A 234 13.53 17.11 -13.98
C GLY A 234 13.75 16.94 -12.48
N ALA A 235 12.89 17.50 -11.62
CA ALA A 235 13.01 17.29 -10.17
C ALA A 235 12.32 15.99 -9.76
N VAL A 236 12.99 15.19 -8.94
CA VAL A 236 12.40 13.97 -8.35
C VAL A 236 11.30 14.37 -7.39
N TYR A 237 10.08 13.86 -7.62
CA TYR A 237 8.96 14.10 -6.71
C TYR A 237 8.46 12.83 -6.01
N GLN A 238 8.87 11.66 -6.51
CA GLN A 238 8.47 10.38 -5.95
C GLN A 238 9.48 9.29 -6.35
N VAL A 239 9.56 8.23 -5.56
CA VAL A 239 10.28 6.99 -5.90
C VAL A 239 9.35 5.82 -5.64
N ALA A 240 8.94 5.10 -6.68
CA ALA A 240 8.12 3.91 -6.55
C ALA A 240 8.89 2.79 -5.84
N SER A 241 8.21 1.95 -5.05
CA SER A 241 8.83 0.73 -4.55
C SER A 241 9.00 -0.29 -5.69
N PRO A 242 9.85 -1.31 -5.52
CA PRO A 242 10.05 -2.34 -6.54
C PRO A 242 8.78 -3.08 -6.95
N MET A 243 7.75 -3.13 -6.09
CA MET A 243 6.45 -3.74 -6.40
C MET A 243 5.67 -2.99 -7.48
N HIS A 244 5.91 -1.69 -7.61
CA HIS A 244 5.24 -0.79 -8.56
C HIS A 244 6.13 -0.44 -9.74
N GLY A 245 7.32 -1.06 -9.84
CA GLY A 245 8.16 -0.99 -11.02
C GLY A 245 7.56 -1.76 -12.20
N ASN A 246 8.16 -1.62 -13.38
CA ASN A 246 7.83 -2.49 -14.50
C ASN A 246 8.05 -3.96 -14.10
N ALA A 247 7.11 -4.85 -14.44
CA ALA A 247 7.16 -6.27 -14.07
C ALA A 247 8.47 -7.00 -14.46
N THR A 248 9.20 -6.48 -15.45
CA THR A 248 10.47 -7.08 -15.91
C THR A 248 11.73 -6.41 -15.33
N LEU A 249 11.57 -5.31 -14.59
CA LEU A 249 12.66 -4.42 -14.18
C LEU A 249 13.73 -5.13 -13.34
N PHE A 250 13.31 -6.07 -12.48
CA PHE A 250 14.18 -6.81 -11.58
C PHE A 250 14.15 -8.32 -11.85
N ASN A 251 13.88 -8.73 -13.09
CA ASN A 251 13.84 -10.14 -13.46
C ASN A 251 15.15 -10.84 -13.09
N GLY A 252 15.01 -11.90 -12.29
CA GLY A 252 16.14 -12.73 -11.87
C GLY A 252 16.97 -12.15 -10.71
N TYR A 253 16.63 -10.97 -10.17
CA TYR A 253 17.38 -10.33 -9.09
C TYR A 253 17.61 -11.25 -7.89
N TRP A 254 16.60 -12.03 -7.51
CA TRP A 254 16.67 -12.91 -6.34
C TRP A 254 17.08 -14.35 -6.65
N ASN A 255 17.17 -14.76 -7.92
CA ASN A 255 17.24 -16.19 -8.30
C ASN A 255 18.40 -16.92 -7.62
N THR A 256 19.62 -16.37 -7.69
CA THR A 256 20.80 -16.98 -7.07
C THR A 256 20.68 -17.08 -5.56
N THR A 257 20.12 -16.06 -4.90
CA THR A 257 19.92 -16.04 -3.46
C THR A 257 18.84 -17.03 -3.04
N ILE A 258 17.74 -17.12 -3.78
CA ILE A 258 16.68 -18.10 -3.55
C ILE A 258 17.26 -19.52 -3.63
N ASP A 259 18.03 -19.82 -4.68
CA ASP A 259 18.66 -21.13 -4.87
C ASP A 259 19.62 -21.47 -3.72
N ALA A 260 20.48 -20.53 -3.33
CA ALA A 260 21.42 -20.70 -2.23
C ALA A 260 20.71 -20.95 -0.89
N VAL A 261 19.67 -20.17 -0.57
CA VAL A 261 18.88 -20.32 0.65
C VAL A 261 18.16 -21.67 0.66
N TRP A 262 17.50 -22.06 -0.45
CA TRP A 262 16.79 -23.34 -0.50
C TRP A 262 17.73 -24.53 -0.35
N ASN A 263 18.91 -24.48 -0.95
CA ASN A 263 19.94 -25.50 -0.77
C ASN A 263 20.43 -25.56 0.69
N LEU A 264 20.55 -24.41 1.35
CA LEU A 264 20.95 -24.35 2.76
C LEU A 264 19.86 -24.91 3.69
N ILE A 265 18.59 -24.61 3.42
CA ILE A 265 17.45 -25.22 4.13
C ILE A 265 17.42 -26.74 3.91
N ALA A 266 17.75 -27.23 2.71
CA ALA A 266 17.82 -28.66 2.43
C ALA A 266 18.90 -29.37 3.24
N LYS A 267 20.06 -28.71 3.40
CA LYS A 267 21.24 -29.26 4.07
C LYS A 267 21.12 -29.21 5.60
N ASP A 268 20.78 -28.04 6.14
CA ASP A 268 20.90 -27.73 7.57
C ASP A 268 19.53 -27.42 8.21
N GLY A 269 18.52 -27.11 7.38
CA GLY A 269 17.22 -26.62 7.81
C GLY A 269 17.25 -25.20 8.34
N ILE A 270 16.09 -24.70 8.76
CA ILE A 270 15.91 -23.34 9.29
C ILE A 270 15.02 -23.37 10.52
N THR A 271 15.23 -22.46 11.46
CA THR A 271 14.36 -22.26 12.63
C THR A 271 13.79 -20.86 12.61
N PHE A 272 12.49 -20.73 12.88
CA PHE A 272 11.80 -19.47 13.01
C PHE A 272 11.39 -19.23 14.45
N ASP A 273 11.92 -18.19 15.09
CA ASP A 273 11.38 -17.67 16.35
C ASP A 273 10.13 -16.84 16.05
N LEU A 274 8.95 -17.43 16.29
CA LEU A 274 7.68 -16.76 16.01
C LEU A 274 7.32 -15.69 17.04
N GLN A 275 8.17 -15.47 18.05
CA GLN A 275 8.04 -14.41 19.04
C GLN A 275 6.63 -14.34 19.65
N SER A 276 6.02 -15.51 19.77
CA SER A 276 4.65 -15.71 20.21
C SER A 276 4.65 -16.79 21.28
N ILE A 277 4.00 -16.51 22.40
CA ILE A 277 3.85 -17.48 23.50
C ILE A 277 3.14 -18.75 23.01
N ALA A 278 2.26 -18.63 22.01
CA ALA A 278 1.49 -19.75 21.48
C ALA A 278 2.32 -20.69 20.61
N TYR A 279 3.36 -20.19 19.93
CA TYR A 279 4.10 -20.96 18.93
C TYR A 279 5.57 -21.18 19.27
N GLY A 280 6.24 -20.21 19.90
CA GLY A 280 7.67 -20.26 20.19
C GLY A 280 8.52 -20.44 18.92
N ASN A 281 9.53 -21.30 19.01
CA ASN A 281 10.41 -21.63 17.90
C ASN A 281 9.84 -22.77 17.06
N VAL A 282 9.76 -22.57 15.74
CA VAL A 282 9.33 -23.58 14.78
C VAL A 282 10.51 -23.97 13.91
N THR A 283 10.81 -25.26 13.84
CA THR A 283 11.89 -25.78 13.00
C THR A 283 11.32 -26.30 11.69
N CYS A 284 11.99 -25.98 10.59
CA CYS A 284 11.60 -26.39 9.25
C CYS A 284 12.74 -27.09 8.52
N ARG A 285 12.39 -28.02 7.63
CA ARG A 285 13.29 -28.85 6.84
C ARG A 285 12.72 -29.00 5.44
N MET A 286 13.58 -29.32 4.47
CA MET A 286 13.08 -29.72 3.15
C MET A 286 12.51 -31.13 3.22
N ASP A 287 11.30 -31.29 2.70
CA ASP A 287 10.74 -32.57 2.37
C ASP A 287 11.33 -33.05 1.03
N ALA A 288 11.93 -34.24 1.04
CA ALA A 288 12.66 -34.77 -0.10
C ALA A 288 11.73 -35.15 -1.27
N ASP A 289 10.50 -35.57 -0.96
CA ASP A 289 9.55 -36.07 -1.96
C ASP A 289 8.86 -34.91 -2.70
N SER A 290 8.40 -33.89 -1.97
CA SER A 290 7.70 -32.73 -2.55
C SER A 290 8.62 -31.59 -2.96
N SER A 291 9.90 -31.60 -2.56
CA SER A 291 10.82 -30.47 -2.73
C SER A 291 10.27 -29.15 -2.15
N THR A 292 9.49 -29.23 -1.08
CA THR A 292 8.97 -28.08 -0.33
C THR A 292 9.55 -28.03 1.08
N MET A 293 9.56 -26.85 1.69
CA MET A 293 9.92 -26.74 3.10
C MET A 293 8.69 -27.07 3.95
N ILE A 294 8.84 -28.03 4.88
CA ILE A 294 7.84 -28.40 5.88
C ILE A 294 8.31 -27.93 7.26
N CYS A 295 7.35 -27.55 8.12
CA CYS A 295 7.64 -26.97 9.42
C CYS A 295 6.90 -27.72 10.53
N ASP A 296 7.56 -27.93 11.67
CA ASP A 296 7.00 -28.66 12.80
C ASP A 296 5.70 -28.00 13.29
N GLY A 297 4.63 -28.78 13.36
CA GLY A 297 3.32 -28.30 13.82
C GLY A 297 2.56 -27.42 12.81
N ILE A 298 3.07 -27.26 11.59
CA ILE A 298 2.43 -26.48 10.52
C ILE A 298 2.00 -27.44 9.40
N SER A 299 0.70 -27.49 9.12
CA SER A 299 0.13 -28.44 8.16
C SER A 299 0.39 -28.07 6.70
N GLN A 300 0.50 -26.77 6.40
CA GLN A 300 0.71 -26.28 5.04
C GLN A 300 2.22 -26.19 4.73
N PRO A 301 2.68 -26.75 3.60
CA PRO A 301 4.07 -26.63 3.17
C PRO A 301 4.38 -25.26 2.58
N PHE A 302 5.67 -24.94 2.51
CA PHE A 302 6.22 -23.71 1.97
C PHE A 302 6.96 -24.01 0.67
N SER A 303 6.39 -23.59 -0.46
CA SER A 303 7.01 -23.75 -1.77
C SER A 303 8.19 -22.80 -1.96
N LYS A 304 9.10 -23.14 -2.88
CA LYS A 304 10.19 -22.25 -3.28
C LYS A 304 9.63 -20.95 -3.89
N PRO A 305 10.05 -19.76 -3.43
CA PRO A 305 9.56 -18.49 -3.95
C PRO A 305 10.11 -18.25 -5.34
N LEU A 306 9.37 -17.44 -6.10
CA LEU A 306 9.86 -16.74 -7.27
C LEU A 306 10.35 -15.35 -6.84
N SER A 307 11.12 -14.68 -7.69
CA SER A 307 11.58 -13.32 -7.43
C SER A 307 10.42 -12.37 -7.10
N ASP A 308 9.31 -12.46 -7.82
CA ASP A 308 8.13 -11.60 -7.62
C ASP A 308 7.42 -11.85 -6.29
N HIS A 309 7.50 -13.08 -5.76
CA HIS A 309 6.92 -13.39 -4.45
C HIS A 309 7.60 -12.61 -3.33
N ILE A 310 8.91 -12.37 -3.46
CA ILE A 310 9.69 -11.65 -2.45
C ILE A 310 9.27 -10.19 -2.43
N TRP A 311 9.19 -9.50 -3.58
CA TRP A 311 8.90 -8.06 -3.62
C TRP A 311 7.63 -7.67 -2.85
N GLY A 312 6.56 -8.45 -3.01
CA GLY A 312 5.29 -8.20 -2.31
C GLY A 312 5.09 -8.97 -1.03
N CYS A 313 6.02 -9.85 -0.64
CA CYS A 313 5.80 -10.89 0.37
C CYS A 313 4.47 -11.62 0.16
N VAL A 314 4.18 -12.01 -1.08
CA VAL A 314 2.91 -12.62 -1.47
C VAL A 314 3.15 -13.79 -2.41
N GLY A 315 2.39 -14.87 -2.23
CA GLY A 315 2.53 -16.09 -3.02
C GLY A 315 3.72 -16.95 -2.59
N GLY A 316 3.84 -18.14 -3.19
CA GLY A 316 4.86 -19.12 -2.83
C GLY A 316 4.84 -19.48 -1.32
N PRO A 317 5.95 -19.25 -0.58
CA PRO A 317 5.99 -19.48 0.87
C PRO A 317 5.34 -18.36 1.69
N PHE A 318 5.02 -17.21 1.07
CA PHE A 318 4.46 -16.03 1.74
C PHE A 318 2.93 -15.99 1.65
N THR A 319 2.32 -17.16 1.74
CA THR A 319 0.86 -17.30 1.86
C THR A 319 0.50 -17.36 3.33
N GLY A 320 -0.74 -17.06 3.73
CA GLY A 320 -1.21 -17.26 5.11
C GLY A 320 -1.83 -16.03 5.74
N ALA A 321 -2.66 -16.26 6.76
CA ALA A 321 -3.30 -15.22 7.56
C ALA A 321 -2.47 -14.90 8.82
N ASN A 322 -3.07 -14.22 9.80
CA ASN A 322 -2.46 -14.00 11.12
C ASN A 322 -2.40 -15.31 11.94
N ASN A 323 -1.58 -16.25 11.49
CA ASN A 323 -1.33 -17.56 12.10
C ASN A 323 0.16 -17.93 11.96
N ALA A 324 0.56 -19.06 12.54
CA ALA A 324 1.95 -19.49 12.50
C ALA A 324 2.54 -19.61 11.08
N HIS A 325 1.75 -20.03 10.10
CA HIS A 325 2.20 -20.10 8.70
C HIS A 325 2.52 -18.71 8.14
N GLY A 326 1.63 -17.74 8.33
CA GLY A 326 1.87 -16.35 7.93
C GLY A 326 3.06 -15.74 8.67
N HIS A 327 3.19 -16.00 9.97
CA HIS A 327 4.33 -15.52 10.77
C HIS A 327 5.69 -16.06 10.30
N ILE A 328 5.76 -17.32 9.85
CA ILE A 328 6.96 -17.89 9.21
C ILE A 328 7.24 -17.17 7.88
N GLY A 329 6.20 -17.01 7.05
CA GLY A 329 6.29 -16.29 5.78
C GLY A 329 6.84 -14.87 5.94
N SER A 330 6.30 -14.10 6.88
CA SER A 330 6.76 -12.73 7.15
C SER A 330 8.24 -12.66 7.52
N ARG A 331 8.71 -13.58 8.37
CA ARG A 331 10.12 -13.63 8.81
C ARG A 331 11.04 -14.00 7.67
N LEU A 332 10.65 -14.99 6.86
CA LEU A 332 11.40 -15.38 5.69
C LEU A 332 11.48 -14.23 4.67
N CYS A 333 10.38 -13.53 4.43
CA CYS A 333 10.36 -12.40 3.50
C CYS A 333 11.23 -11.23 3.99
N ALA A 334 11.09 -10.85 5.27
CA ALA A 334 11.94 -9.82 5.88
C ALA A 334 13.43 -10.17 5.77
N ALA A 335 13.79 -11.44 5.98
CA ALA A 335 15.16 -11.91 5.89
C ALA A 335 15.73 -11.88 4.46
N PHE A 336 14.90 -12.14 3.43
CA PHE A 336 15.28 -11.93 2.03
C PHE A 336 15.52 -10.46 1.73
N HIS A 337 14.57 -9.58 2.05
CA HIS A 337 14.72 -8.15 1.79
C HIS A 337 15.93 -7.54 2.48
N ARG A 338 16.30 -8.03 3.67
CA ARG A 338 17.44 -7.53 4.44
C ARG A 338 18.77 -8.22 4.10
N GLY A 339 18.74 -9.29 3.30
CA GLY A 339 19.93 -10.07 2.92
C GLY A 339 20.57 -10.83 4.10
N THR A 340 19.78 -11.30 5.06
CA THR A 340 20.30 -11.87 6.32
C THR A 340 20.40 -13.39 6.34
N LEU A 341 19.75 -14.09 5.41
CA LEU A 341 19.65 -15.56 5.41
C LEU A 341 21.01 -16.26 5.26
N LEU A 342 21.91 -15.70 4.45
CA LEU A 342 23.24 -16.29 4.16
C LEU A 342 24.35 -15.75 5.08
N LEU A 343 24.01 -14.92 6.07
CA LEU A 343 24.96 -14.47 7.10
C LEU A 343 25.17 -15.56 8.17
N PRO A 344 26.29 -15.53 8.91
CA PRO A 344 26.46 -16.40 10.07
C PRO A 344 25.30 -16.24 11.07
N GLY A 345 24.60 -17.34 11.38
CA GLY A 345 23.40 -17.34 12.21
C GLY A 345 22.08 -17.07 11.46
N GLY A 346 22.12 -16.82 10.14
CA GLY A 346 20.97 -16.53 9.29
C GLY A 346 19.96 -17.67 9.13
N MET A 347 20.28 -18.89 9.58
CA MET A 347 19.34 -20.02 9.61
C MET A 347 18.48 -20.07 10.88
N CYS A 348 18.56 -19.03 11.72
CA CYS A 348 17.57 -18.73 12.76
C CYS A 348 16.95 -17.37 12.42
N GLN A 349 15.63 -17.28 12.26
CA GLN A 349 14.96 -16.06 11.82
C GLN A 349 13.78 -15.66 12.72
N PRO A 350 13.64 -14.38 13.07
CA PRO A 350 14.61 -13.30 12.89
C PRO A 350 15.70 -13.38 13.99
N SER A 351 16.98 -13.33 13.64
CA SER A 351 18.07 -13.34 14.65
C SER A 351 19.06 -12.17 14.49
N GLN A 352 19.21 -11.65 13.28
CA GLN A 352 20.19 -10.62 12.98
C GLN A 352 19.71 -9.26 13.47
N PRO A 353 20.52 -8.49 14.23
CA PRO A 353 20.19 -7.12 14.61
C PRO A 353 20.20 -6.22 13.38
N ALA A 354 19.57 -5.04 13.48
CA ALA A 354 19.48 -4.08 12.38
C ALA A 354 20.85 -3.65 11.81
N SER A 355 21.90 -3.65 12.62
CA SER A 355 23.29 -3.39 12.18
C SER A 355 23.84 -4.41 11.18
N MET A 356 23.23 -5.60 11.09
CA MET A 356 23.58 -6.68 10.16
C MET A 356 22.66 -6.71 8.93
N TYR A 357 21.75 -5.75 8.75
CA TYR A 357 20.95 -5.67 7.54
C TYR A 357 21.75 -5.06 6.39
N TYR A 358 21.43 -5.45 5.16
CA TYR A 358 21.95 -4.84 3.93
C TYR A 358 23.48 -4.86 3.80
N GLN A 359 24.10 -5.96 4.25
CA GLN A 359 25.57 -6.11 4.26
C GLN A 359 26.11 -6.26 2.83
N THR A 360 27.27 -5.64 2.60
CA THR A 360 27.99 -5.77 1.32
C THR A 360 28.30 -7.25 1.04
N GLY A 361 28.09 -7.68 -0.21
CA GLY A 361 28.29 -9.06 -0.63
C GLY A 361 27.05 -9.96 -0.50
N GLN A 362 25.95 -9.43 0.03
CA GLN A 362 24.63 -10.07 -0.01
C GLN A 362 23.73 -9.38 -1.05
N ILE A 363 22.74 -10.11 -1.57
CA ILE A 363 21.64 -9.52 -2.33
C ILE A 363 20.54 -9.13 -1.34
N PHE A 364 20.05 -7.90 -1.45
CA PHE A 364 19.02 -7.33 -0.57
C PHE A 364 18.22 -6.25 -1.30
N ASN A 365 17.21 -5.69 -0.66
CA ASN A 365 16.36 -4.64 -1.22
C ASN A 365 17.03 -3.26 -1.10
N GLU A 366 17.62 -2.76 -2.20
CA GLU A 366 18.30 -1.46 -2.24
C GLU A 366 17.33 -0.29 -1.97
N TYR A 367 16.06 -0.41 -2.37
CA TYR A 367 15.02 0.57 -2.04
C TYR A 367 14.79 0.66 -0.54
N ALA A 368 14.59 -0.47 0.15
CA ALA A 368 14.39 -0.45 1.60
C ALA A 368 15.62 0.09 2.34
N LYS A 369 16.83 -0.33 1.94
CA LYS A 369 18.09 0.23 2.46
C LYS A 369 18.15 1.75 2.30
N ALA A 370 17.81 2.26 1.11
CA ALA A 370 17.80 3.69 0.83
C ALA A 370 16.76 4.44 1.68
N VAL A 371 15.56 3.87 1.86
CA VAL A 371 14.51 4.42 2.70
C VAL A 371 15.00 4.60 4.13
N HIS A 372 15.46 3.53 4.79
CA HIS A 372 15.97 3.62 6.16
C HIS A 372 17.17 4.55 6.30
N ALA A 373 18.06 4.60 5.29
CA ALA A 373 19.25 5.45 5.33
C ALA A 373 18.97 6.94 5.06
N VAL A 374 17.76 7.30 4.60
CA VAL A 374 17.34 8.69 4.37
C VAL A 374 16.40 9.18 5.47
N SER A 375 15.56 8.31 6.03
CA SER A 375 14.73 8.63 7.19
C SER A 375 15.57 9.23 8.31
N GLN A 376 15.11 10.34 8.88
CA GLN A 376 15.88 11.15 9.83
C GLN A 376 16.20 10.41 11.14
N ASP A 377 15.33 9.48 11.53
CA ASP A 377 15.47 8.63 12.71
C ASP A 377 15.80 7.16 12.35
N GLY A 378 16.14 6.89 11.09
CA GLY A 378 16.41 5.55 10.57
C GLY A 378 15.16 4.68 10.38
N ARG A 379 13.95 5.20 10.66
CA ARG A 379 12.70 4.44 10.63
C ARG A 379 11.86 4.76 9.40
N GLY A 380 11.34 3.75 8.74
CA GLY A 380 10.45 3.90 7.58
C GLY A 380 9.97 2.56 7.06
N TYR A 381 8.66 2.42 6.86
CA TYR A 381 8.02 1.15 6.53
C TYR A 381 8.18 0.89 5.02
N ALA A 382 9.24 0.19 4.61
CA ALA A 382 9.67 0.12 3.20
C ALA A 382 9.26 -1.17 2.47
N LEU A 383 8.72 -2.14 3.21
CA LEU A 383 8.19 -3.42 2.73
C LEU A 383 7.06 -3.88 3.65
N SER A 384 6.20 -4.79 3.22
CA SER A 384 4.97 -5.18 3.95
C SER A 384 5.17 -5.85 5.32
N VAL A 385 6.40 -6.25 5.65
CA VAL A 385 6.75 -6.97 6.89
C VAL A 385 7.98 -6.36 7.59
N ASP A 386 8.17 -5.06 7.41
CA ASP A 386 9.36 -4.36 7.95
C ASP A 386 9.35 -4.26 9.49
N ASP A 387 8.19 -4.48 10.10
CA ASP A 387 7.98 -4.56 11.54
C ASP A 387 8.46 -5.89 12.16
N VAL A 388 8.90 -6.86 11.35
CA VAL A 388 9.62 -8.05 11.85
C VAL A 388 10.93 -7.59 12.50
N LYS A 389 11.12 -7.88 13.78
CA LYS A 389 12.31 -7.48 14.56
C LYS A 389 13.10 -8.67 15.04
N ALA A 390 14.40 -8.49 15.27
CA ALA A 390 15.27 -9.52 15.85
C ALA A 390 14.84 -9.99 17.25
N ALA A 391 14.14 -9.13 17.99
CA ALA A 391 13.56 -9.44 19.29
C ALA A 391 12.27 -8.65 19.52
N ILE A 392 11.37 -9.16 20.36
CA ILE A 392 10.07 -8.53 20.69
C ILE A 392 10.26 -7.07 21.12
N MET A 393 11.21 -6.83 22.03
CA MET A 393 11.58 -5.50 22.55
C MET A 393 12.82 -4.92 21.85
N GLY A 394 13.15 -5.43 20.66
CA GLY A 394 14.26 -4.93 19.86
C GLY A 394 13.95 -3.59 19.20
N PRO A 395 14.97 -2.95 18.61
CA PRO A 395 14.79 -1.72 17.85
C PRO A 395 13.74 -1.83 16.76
N GLU A 396 12.92 -0.79 16.64
CA GLU A 396 11.93 -0.64 15.57
C GLU A 396 12.54 0.07 14.36
N VAL A 397 12.37 -0.51 13.17
CA VAL A 397 12.93 0.03 11.90
C VAL A 397 11.85 0.43 10.90
N ALA A 398 10.62 -0.07 11.05
CA ALA A 398 9.50 0.27 10.19
C ALA A 398 8.91 1.66 10.53
N GLY A 399 9.11 2.14 11.76
CA GLY A 399 8.49 3.37 12.24
C GLY A 399 7.03 3.18 12.68
N LEU A 400 6.60 1.93 12.86
CA LEU A 400 5.34 1.61 13.51
C LEU A 400 5.42 1.96 15.01
N VAL A 401 4.53 2.83 15.45
CA VAL A 401 4.41 3.23 16.86
C VAL A 401 3.02 2.96 17.38
N GLY A 402 2.95 2.68 18.67
CA GLY A 402 1.72 2.48 19.40
C GLY A 402 1.69 3.33 20.67
N MET A 403 0.65 4.15 20.83
CA MET A 403 0.34 4.86 22.08
C MET A 403 -1.13 4.71 22.52
N LYS A 404 -1.36 4.48 23.81
CA LYS A 404 -2.69 4.38 24.41
C LYS A 404 -3.28 5.77 24.66
N ASP A 405 -4.61 5.89 24.53
CA ASP A 405 -5.40 7.08 24.89
C ASP A 405 -4.93 8.37 24.18
N VAL A 406 -4.52 8.23 22.92
CA VAL A 406 -4.13 9.36 22.06
C VAL A 406 -5.35 10.25 21.83
N THR A 407 -5.19 11.54 22.13
CA THR A 407 -6.20 12.58 21.89
C THR A 407 -5.86 13.45 20.69
N GLU A 408 -4.60 13.45 20.25
CA GLU A 408 -4.11 14.27 19.14
C GLU A 408 -3.07 13.50 18.31
N LEU A 409 -3.29 13.47 16.99
CA LEU A 409 -2.30 13.02 16.00
C LEU A 409 -1.99 14.21 15.07
N THR A 410 -0.76 14.73 15.18
CA THR A 410 -0.28 15.83 14.33
C THR A 410 0.55 15.30 13.17
N ILE A 411 0.24 15.67 11.95
CA ILE A 411 0.92 15.25 10.72
C ILE A 411 1.49 16.49 10.02
N PHE A 412 2.79 16.48 9.74
CA PHE A 412 3.50 17.59 9.08
C PHE A 412 3.63 17.29 7.58
N VAL A 413 2.66 17.75 6.79
CA VAL A 413 2.53 17.43 5.36
C VAL A 413 3.65 18.08 4.55
N GLY A 414 4.51 17.27 3.93
CA GLY A 414 5.68 17.74 3.19
C GLY A 414 6.87 18.11 4.08
N GLY A 415 6.84 17.77 5.37
CA GLY A 415 7.87 18.07 6.35
C GLY A 415 7.47 19.16 7.35
N ARG A 416 8.29 19.36 8.38
CA ARG A 416 8.07 20.43 9.37
C ARG A 416 8.40 21.79 8.76
N ALA A 417 7.55 22.79 8.97
CA ALA A 417 7.83 24.15 8.50
C ALA A 417 9.18 24.65 9.02
N GLY A 418 10.07 25.09 8.11
CA GLY A 418 11.42 25.54 8.46
C GLY A 418 12.45 24.43 8.68
N GLN A 419 12.08 23.14 8.61
CA GLN A 419 13.09 22.11 8.39
C GLN A 419 13.65 22.28 6.98
N GLY A 420 14.88 22.80 6.89
CA GLY A 420 15.63 22.80 5.65
C GLY A 420 15.99 21.37 5.20
N THR A 421 16.75 21.26 4.11
CA THR A 421 17.35 20.02 3.63
C THR A 421 18.48 19.56 4.55
N GLY A 422 18.25 19.50 5.87
CA GLY A 422 19.25 19.22 6.90
C GLY A 422 20.21 18.10 6.48
N PRO A 423 21.48 18.14 6.94
CA PRO A 423 22.54 17.31 6.37
C PRO A 423 22.09 15.86 6.26
N VAL A 424 22.41 15.24 5.13
CA VAL A 424 22.29 13.79 4.95
C VAL A 424 22.92 13.18 6.19
N ALA A 425 22.13 12.49 7.01
CA ALA A 425 22.71 11.72 8.09
C ALA A 425 23.80 10.86 7.44
N SER A 426 25.06 11.06 7.86
CA SER A 426 26.13 10.17 7.42
C SER A 426 25.63 8.76 7.71
N PRO A 427 25.85 7.77 6.82
CA PRO A 427 25.46 6.40 7.08
C PRO A 427 26.18 5.94 8.36
N SER A 428 25.54 6.17 9.50
CA SER A 428 25.97 5.63 10.76
C SER A 428 25.67 4.15 10.62
N PRO A 429 26.62 3.24 10.87
CA PRO A 429 26.28 1.81 10.99
C PRO A 429 25.08 1.74 11.92
N TYR A 430 23.95 1.21 11.43
CA TYR A 430 22.62 1.29 12.06
C TYR A 430 22.71 1.22 13.60
N THR A 431 22.78 2.38 14.25
CA THR A 431 22.72 2.48 15.71
C THR A 431 21.30 2.85 16.04
N ALA A 432 20.51 1.81 16.28
CA ALA A 432 19.22 1.94 16.91
C ALA A 432 19.31 2.82 18.15
N VAL A 433 18.48 3.87 18.21
CA VAL A 433 18.26 4.61 19.45
C VAL A 433 17.42 3.70 20.35
N ALA A 434 18.01 3.22 21.43
CA ALA A 434 17.28 2.49 22.47
C ALA A 434 16.24 3.44 23.11
N SER A 435 14.95 3.15 22.95
CA SER A 435 13.91 3.77 23.76
C SER A 435 14.00 3.26 25.19
N SER A 436 14.02 4.18 26.17
CA SER A 436 14.06 3.83 27.60
C SER A 436 12.85 2.98 28.03
N PRO A 437 13.04 2.02 28.95
CA PRO A 437 11.95 1.17 29.42
C PRO A 437 11.08 1.92 30.43
N ALA A 438 9.81 2.17 30.08
CA ALA A 438 8.79 2.44 31.09
C ALA A 438 8.40 1.11 31.74
N ILE A 439 8.65 0.99 33.05
CA ILE A 439 8.43 -0.21 33.86
C ILE A 439 6.93 -0.43 34.06
N LEU A 440 6.36 -1.49 33.49
CA LEU A 440 5.08 -2.05 33.91
C LEU A 440 5.32 -3.08 35.02
N SER A 441 5.25 -2.62 36.27
CA SER A 441 5.22 -3.48 37.46
C SER A 441 3.80 -4.04 37.65
N LEU A 442 3.57 -5.30 37.29
CA LEU A 442 2.38 -6.04 37.69
C LEU A 442 2.60 -6.63 39.09
N GLY A 443 1.97 -6.02 40.09
CA GLY A 443 1.88 -6.55 41.44
C GLY A 443 0.96 -7.77 41.49
N SER A 444 1.50 -8.89 41.99
CA SER A 444 0.77 -10.12 42.29
C SER A 444 -0.14 -9.95 43.50
N SER A 445 -1.42 -10.30 43.35
CA SER A 445 -2.28 -10.76 44.45
C SER A 445 -3.29 -11.79 43.95
N ALA A 446 -3.29 -12.96 44.60
CA ALA A 446 -4.15 -14.10 44.32
C ALA A 446 -5.57 -13.97 44.93
N ASN A 447 -6.47 -14.79 44.40
CA ASN A 447 -7.85 -15.13 44.81
C ASN A 447 -9.00 -14.25 44.28
N SER A 448 -9.76 -14.77 43.32
CA SER A 448 -10.98 -15.60 43.56
C SER A 448 -11.74 -15.82 42.25
N ALA A 449 -12.26 -17.03 42.07
CA ALA A 449 -12.94 -17.48 40.86
C ALA A 449 -14.29 -16.80 40.60
N SER A 450 -14.51 -16.37 39.35
CA SER A 450 -15.83 -16.34 38.72
C SER A 450 -15.68 -16.40 37.20
N THR A 451 -16.23 -17.46 36.61
CA THR A 451 -16.35 -17.69 35.16
C THR A 451 -17.29 -16.68 34.50
N PRO A 452 -16.95 -16.16 33.31
CA PRO A 452 -17.94 -15.76 32.33
C PRO A 452 -17.92 -16.65 31.08
N THR A 453 -19.10 -17.23 30.85
CA THR A 453 -19.69 -17.72 29.60
C THR A 453 -19.06 -17.27 28.29
N ALA A 454 -18.64 -18.26 27.49
CA ALA A 454 -18.35 -18.14 26.07
C ALA A 454 -19.64 -17.91 25.27
N TYR A 455 -19.61 -16.96 24.33
CA TYR A 455 -20.57 -16.89 23.23
C TYR A 455 -19.86 -17.18 21.91
N SER A 456 -20.34 -18.23 21.27
CA SER A 456 -20.01 -18.69 19.93
C SER A 456 -20.80 -17.92 18.87
N SER A 457 -20.23 -17.76 17.69
CA SER A 457 -20.94 -17.45 16.44
C SER A 457 -20.25 -18.26 15.34
N ILE A 458 -20.66 -19.51 15.18
CA ILE A 458 -21.52 -20.03 14.11
C ILE A 458 -20.84 -19.91 12.73
N VAL A 459 -20.15 -20.99 12.36
CA VAL A 459 -19.79 -21.36 10.99
C VAL A 459 -20.99 -22.14 10.42
N THR A 460 -21.62 -21.63 9.37
CA THR A 460 -22.61 -22.37 8.59
C THR A 460 -21.90 -23.21 7.52
N THR A 461 -21.71 -24.50 7.80
CA THR A 461 -21.46 -25.52 6.78
C THR A 461 -22.80 -26.02 6.22
N PRO A 462 -23.00 -26.13 4.89
CA PRO A 462 -24.18 -26.78 4.35
C PRO A 462 -24.16 -28.28 4.70
N ALA A 463 -25.19 -28.73 5.41
CA ALA A 463 -25.41 -30.14 5.69
C ALA A 463 -25.98 -30.85 4.45
N SER A 464 -25.33 -31.93 4.02
CA SER A 464 -25.95 -32.94 3.16
C SER A 464 -27.06 -33.68 3.92
N PRO A 465 -28.23 -33.93 3.32
CA PRO A 465 -29.27 -34.73 3.94
C PRO A 465 -28.96 -36.23 3.84
N SER A 466 -29.08 -36.93 4.97
CA SER A 466 -29.03 -38.39 5.07
C SER A 466 -30.44 -39.00 4.95
N ALA A 467 -30.56 -39.91 3.99
CA ALA A 467 -31.33 -41.16 3.96
C ALA A 467 -32.85 -41.15 4.28
N ALA A 468 -33.63 -41.44 3.24
CA ALA A 468 -34.83 -42.27 3.33
C ALA A 468 -34.77 -43.40 2.28
N ASP A 469 -34.98 -44.59 2.80
CA ASP A 469 -35.29 -45.94 2.29
C ASP A 469 -35.54 -46.24 0.78
N SER A 470 -35.18 -47.50 0.44
CA SER A 470 -35.73 -48.41 -0.59
C SER A 470 -34.90 -48.81 -1.83
N THR A 471 -34.33 -50.02 -1.73
CA THR A 471 -34.25 -51.15 -2.69
C THR A 471 -34.20 -50.95 -4.22
N ILE A 472 -33.22 -51.64 -4.84
CA ILE A 472 -33.25 -52.45 -6.10
C ILE A 472 -32.16 -52.13 -7.17
N LYS A 473 -31.25 -53.13 -7.34
CA LYS A 473 -30.51 -53.66 -8.53
C LYS A 473 -29.67 -52.76 -9.48
N SER A 474 -28.36 -53.07 -9.46
CA SER A 474 -27.40 -53.29 -10.57
C SER A 474 -27.38 -52.38 -11.80
N SER A 475 -26.22 -51.76 -12.10
CA SER A 475 -25.33 -52.12 -13.23
C SER A 475 -24.22 -51.06 -13.50
N THR A 476 -23.04 -51.58 -13.89
CA THR A 476 -21.99 -50.99 -14.77
C THR A 476 -21.27 -49.67 -14.43
N GLY A 477 -19.96 -49.80 -14.14
CA GLY A 477 -18.81 -49.13 -14.80
C GLY A 477 -18.80 -47.61 -15.02
N ALA A 478 -17.85 -46.91 -14.38
CA ALA A 478 -16.87 -46.00 -15.02
C ALA A 478 -16.11 -45.16 -13.97
N SER A 479 -14.84 -44.92 -14.27
CA SER A 479 -13.81 -44.15 -13.57
C SER A 479 -14.19 -42.74 -13.11
N THR A 480 -13.79 -42.37 -11.89
CA THR A 480 -13.76 -41.00 -11.37
C THR A 480 -12.49 -40.26 -11.84
N PRO A 481 -12.58 -39.03 -12.40
CA PRO A 481 -11.41 -38.21 -12.68
C PRO A 481 -10.98 -37.35 -11.49
N SER A 482 -9.67 -37.19 -11.35
CA SER A 482 -8.95 -36.27 -10.47
C SER A 482 -9.35 -34.81 -10.69
N PRO A 483 -9.35 -33.92 -9.67
CA PRO A 483 -9.51 -32.49 -9.90
C PRO A 483 -8.32 -31.95 -10.71
N ALA A 484 -8.63 -31.25 -11.80
CA ALA A 484 -7.68 -30.77 -12.79
C ALA A 484 -6.85 -29.59 -12.27
N THR A 485 -5.54 -29.76 -12.36
CA THR A 485 -4.52 -28.70 -12.35
C THR A 485 -4.74 -27.78 -13.56
N LEU A 486 -4.93 -26.48 -13.33
CA LEU A 486 -4.96 -25.48 -14.40
C LEU A 486 -3.51 -25.05 -14.72
N THR A 487 -2.89 -25.78 -15.63
CA THR A 487 -1.60 -25.43 -16.24
C THR A 487 -1.87 -24.60 -17.48
N LEU A 488 -1.54 -23.31 -17.47
CA LEU A 488 -1.51 -22.51 -18.70
C LEU A 488 -0.19 -22.75 -19.43
N SER A 489 -0.23 -23.68 -20.39
CA SER A 489 0.78 -23.82 -21.46
C SER A 489 0.46 -22.82 -22.57
N MET A 490 1.33 -21.84 -22.81
CA MET A 490 1.27 -21.06 -24.05
C MET A 490 1.81 -21.91 -25.20
N GLN A 491 0.90 -22.41 -26.04
CA GLN A 491 1.24 -23.04 -27.30
C GLN A 491 1.18 -21.97 -28.40
N ASP A 492 2.36 -21.67 -28.95
CA ASP A 492 2.58 -20.70 -30.01
C ASP A 492 1.82 -21.10 -31.28
N LYS A 493 1.05 -20.18 -31.85
CA LYS A 493 0.51 -20.31 -33.21
C LYS A 493 1.20 -19.27 -34.06
N GLY A 494 2.18 -19.75 -34.81
CA GLY A 494 2.88 -19.00 -35.84
C GLY A 494 1.92 -18.34 -36.83
N GLY A 495 2.20 -17.07 -37.10
CA GLY A 495 1.75 -16.34 -38.27
C GLY A 495 2.95 -15.60 -38.83
N GLU A 496 3.55 -16.16 -39.88
CA GLU A 496 4.56 -15.47 -40.69
C GLU A 496 3.97 -14.17 -41.26
N HIS A 497 4.62 -13.04 -41.00
CA HIS A 497 4.54 -11.89 -41.90
C HIS A 497 5.94 -11.35 -42.16
N THR A 498 6.37 -11.60 -43.39
CA THR A 498 7.59 -11.14 -44.05
C THR A 498 7.79 -9.63 -43.98
N LEU A 499 9.02 -9.24 -43.62
CA LEU A 499 9.56 -7.89 -43.71
C LEU A 499 9.66 -7.42 -45.17
N ALA A 500 9.29 -6.15 -45.41
CA ALA A 500 9.76 -5.38 -46.55
C ALA A 500 10.23 -4.00 -46.06
N ALA A 501 11.44 -3.63 -46.47
CA ALA A 501 12.13 -2.40 -46.14
C ALA A 501 12.00 -1.36 -47.27
N SER A 502 12.01 -0.06 -46.90
CA SER A 502 12.42 1.15 -47.66
C SER A 502 11.60 2.34 -47.15
N GLU A 503 12.03 3.60 -47.07
CA GLU A 503 13.28 4.29 -47.38
C GLU A 503 13.19 5.67 -46.69
N ILE A 504 14.33 6.36 -46.62
CA ILE A 504 14.53 7.69 -46.05
C ILE A 504 14.02 8.78 -47.01
N LEU A 505 13.32 9.82 -46.50
CA LEU A 505 13.40 11.15 -47.11
C LEU A 505 13.19 12.29 -46.09
N THR A 506 14.07 13.28 -46.17
CA THR A 506 14.20 14.44 -45.28
C THR A 506 13.49 15.71 -45.78
N LYS A 507 12.89 16.45 -44.81
CA LYS A 507 12.86 17.94 -44.62
C LYS A 507 11.72 18.80 -45.24
N PRO A 508 11.49 20.08 -44.77
CA PRO A 508 10.50 20.50 -43.75
C PRO A 508 9.47 21.55 -44.26
N VAL A 509 8.52 22.03 -43.42
CA VAL A 509 8.03 23.43 -43.29
C VAL A 509 6.81 23.55 -42.33
N ASN A 510 6.76 24.68 -41.62
CA ASN A 510 5.77 25.20 -40.66
C ASN A 510 4.29 25.15 -41.08
N GLY A 511 3.41 24.94 -40.08
CA GLY A 511 1.99 25.27 -40.14
C GLY A 511 1.26 24.80 -38.89
N GLY A 512 0.72 25.74 -38.10
CA GLY A 512 -0.09 25.44 -36.92
C GLY A 512 -1.39 24.72 -37.32
N ALA A 513 -1.69 23.62 -36.64
CA ALA A 513 -2.97 22.94 -36.72
C ALA A 513 -3.29 22.32 -35.34
N MET A 514 -4.46 22.67 -34.80
CA MET A 514 -5.11 21.96 -33.70
C MET A 514 -5.14 20.47 -34.03
N ARG A 515 -4.56 19.64 -33.16
CA ARG A 515 -4.73 18.18 -33.20
C ARG A 515 -5.78 17.79 -32.17
N THR A 516 -6.97 17.48 -32.65
CA THR A 516 -7.90 16.58 -31.96
C THR A 516 -7.33 15.18 -32.04
N SER A 517 -6.83 14.68 -30.91
CA SER A 517 -6.39 13.30 -30.77
C SER A 517 -7.58 12.43 -30.38
N TRP A 518 -7.99 11.52 -31.27
CA TRP A 518 -8.81 10.38 -30.88
C TRP A 518 -7.88 9.35 -30.22
N VAL A 519 -8.03 9.14 -28.91
CA VAL A 519 -7.39 8.03 -28.21
C VAL A 519 -8.27 6.81 -28.41
N THR A 520 -7.88 5.93 -29.33
CA THR A 520 -8.43 4.58 -29.39
C THR A 520 -7.70 3.75 -28.32
N VAL A 521 -8.35 3.56 -27.17
CA VAL A 521 -7.86 2.65 -26.13
C VAL A 521 -7.92 1.23 -26.69
N THR A 522 -6.78 0.73 -27.16
CA THR A 522 -6.63 -0.64 -27.60
C THR A 522 -5.79 -1.33 -26.55
N LYS A 523 -6.41 -2.27 -25.82
CA LYS A 523 -5.86 -3.12 -24.74
C LYS A 523 -5.95 -2.52 -23.33
N VAL A 524 -6.98 -2.97 -22.60
CA VAL A 524 -6.97 -3.02 -21.14
C VAL A 524 -6.13 -4.24 -20.79
N GLU A 525 -4.89 -4.03 -20.35
CA GLU A 525 -4.18 -5.09 -19.65
C GLU A 525 -4.86 -5.27 -18.30
N THR A 526 -5.20 -6.52 -18.01
CA THR A 526 -5.95 -6.99 -16.85
C THR A 526 -5.46 -6.28 -15.59
N ALA A 527 -6.36 -5.54 -14.92
CA ALA A 527 -6.11 -5.07 -13.58
C ALA A 527 -5.83 -6.29 -12.70
N ILE A 528 -4.58 -6.49 -12.30
CA ILE A 528 -4.26 -7.42 -11.23
C ILE A 528 -4.84 -6.78 -9.97
N VAL A 529 -5.97 -7.28 -9.52
CA VAL A 529 -6.47 -7.03 -8.16
C VAL A 529 -5.48 -7.73 -7.24
N VAL A 530 -4.43 -7.03 -6.84
CA VAL A 530 -3.65 -7.44 -5.68
C VAL A 530 -4.57 -7.22 -4.48
N GLN A 531 -5.15 -8.29 -3.95
CA GLN A 531 -5.69 -8.26 -2.60
C GLN A 531 -4.50 -8.04 -1.65
N THR A 532 -4.18 -6.78 -1.36
CA THR A 532 -3.40 -6.45 -0.18
C THR A 532 -4.33 -6.63 1.01
N THR A 533 -4.32 -7.84 1.58
CA THR A 533 -4.77 -8.00 2.95
C THR A 533 -3.71 -7.33 3.82
N THR A 534 -3.98 -6.12 4.29
CA THR A 534 -3.15 -5.50 5.33
C THR A 534 -3.38 -6.30 6.62
N VAL A 535 -2.52 -7.27 6.88
CA VAL A 535 -2.52 -8.04 8.11
C VAL A 535 -1.62 -7.30 9.09
N MET A 536 -2.21 -6.52 9.99
CA MET A 536 -1.48 -6.02 11.16
C MET A 536 -1.26 -7.16 12.14
N VAL A 537 0.00 -7.37 12.50
CA VAL A 537 0.42 -8.22 13.60
C VAL A 537 -0.03 -7.55 14.91
N SER A 538 -1.07 -8.08 15.54
CA SER A 538 -1.36 -7.78 16.94
C SER A 538 -0.27 -8.42 17.80
N ALA A 539 0.64 -7.61 18.37
CA ALA A 539 1.43 -8.06 19.50
C ALA A 539 0.49 -8.30 20.71
N PRO A 540 0.68 -9.37 21.50
CA PRO A 540 -0.16 -9.69 22.66
C PRO A 540 -0.07 -8.65 23.78
#